data_AF-A0A6V7VWV6-F1
#
_entry.id   AF-A0A6V7VWV6-F1
#
_cell.length_a   1.000
_cell.length_b   1.000
_cell.length_c   1.000
_cell.angle_alpha   90.00
_cell.angle_beta   90.00
_cell.angle_gamma   90.00
#
_symmetry.space_group_name_H-M   'P 1'
#
loop_
_entity.id
_entity.type
_entity.pdbx_description
1 polymer ?
#
loop_
_entity_poly.entity_id
_entity_poly.type
_entity_poly.pdbx_seq_one_letter_code
_entity_poly.pdbx_strand_id
1 'polypeptide(L)'
;MFSIGGYKSNKLILEILEINGNNKLIIKFRIVLKTLKYWAKGNFIYGGKYGFLNGSSLSILTAKLILLFPSGSVPFLLEKFFFVYLNWNWKYPIKIEKLTNFGSQGWNYNLDIKSKNNLYKNNVEEINKKRKLKYLIPMFMTIITPGYPEQNTMFNVNLSTFEIIQRGLIKGKLIYIYIFN
;
A
#
# COMPACT_ATOMS: atom_id res chain seq x y z
N MET A 1 -3.35 -18.18 -13.20
CA MET A 1 -4.73 -17.88 -12.74
C MET A 1 -4.76 -16.53 -12.05
N PHE A 2 -5.45 -15.54 -12.61
CA PHE A 2 -5.67 -14.27 -11.90
C PHE A 2 -6.73 -14.48 -10.83
N SER A 3 -6.40 -14.21 -9.56
CA SER A 3 -7.35 -14.28 -8.45
C SER A 3 -8.48 -13.27 -8.67
N ILE A 4 -9.73 -13.70 -8.43
CA ILE A 4 -10.94 -12.88 -8.64
C ILE A 4 -10.89 -11.56 -7.85
N GLY A 5 -10.25 -11.58 -6.67
CA GLY A 5 -10.10 -10.39 -5.81
C GLY A 5 -9.20 -9.34 -6.45
N GLY A 6 -8.08 -9.76 -7.05
CA GLY A 6 -7.16 -8.83 -7.71
C GLY A 6 -7.78 -8.13 -8.92
N TYR A 7 -8.56 -8.86 -9.72
CA TYR A 7 -9.31 -8.27 -10.83
C TYR A 7 -10.38 -7.29 -10.35
N LYS A 8 -11.19 -7.67 -9.36
CA LYS A 8 -12.26 -6.82 -8.79
C LYS A 8 -11.69 -5.51 -8.23
N SER A 9 -10.64 -5.56 -7.42
CA SER A 9 -10.04 -4.36 -6.85
C SER A 9 -9.47 -3.41 -7.91
N ASN A 10 -8.80 -3.95 -8.94
CA ASN A 10 -8.28 -3.11 -10.02
C ASN A 10 -9.42 -2.48 -10.84
N LYS A 11 -10.47 -3.25 -11.13
CA LYS A 11 -11.65 -2.76 -11.85
C LYS A 11 -12.31 -1.59 -11.09
N LEU A 12 -12.54 -1.75 -9.78
CA LEU A 12 -13.12 -0.71 -8.93
C LEU A 12 -12.28 0.58 -8.86
N ILE A 13 -10.95 0.44 -8.82
CA ILE A 13 -10.04 1.60 -8.87
C ILE A 13 -10.24 2.37 -10.19
N LEU A 14 -10.27 1.66 -11.32
CA LEU A 14 -10.44 2.28 -12.63
C LEU A 14 -11.80 2.96 -12.76
N GLU A 15 -12.88 2.29 -12.36
CA GLU A 15 -14.25 2.84 -12.38
C GLU A 15 -14.35 4.15 -11.59
N ILE A 16 -13.73 4.22 -10.40
CA ILE A 16 -13.77 5.46 -9.61
C ILE A 16 -12.96 6.58 -10.24
N LEU A 17 -11.79 6.27 -10.78
CA LEU A 17 -11.00 7.29 -11.47
C LEU A 17 -11.73 7.82 -12.70
N GLU A 18 -12.47 6.96 -13.39
CA GLU A 18 -13.36 7.34 -14.50
C GLU A 18 -14.48 8.27 -14.02
N ILE A 19 -15.22 7.89 -12.97
CA ILE A 19 -16.32 8.70 -12.42
C ILE A 19 -15.85 10.10 -11.96
N ASN A 20 -14.63 10.22 -11.42
CA ASN A 20 -14.16 11.48 -10.81
C ASN A 20 -13.41 12.41 -11.79
N GLY A 21 -13.03 11.94 -12.97
CA GLY A 21 -12.26 12.77 -13.90
C GLY A 21 -11.95 12.12 -15.25
N ASN A 22 -12.79 11.18 -15.65
CA ASN A 22 -12.80 10.48 -16.93
C ASN A 22 -11.43 9.87 -17.27
N ASN A 23 -11.16 9.71 -18.57
CA ASN A 23 -9.91 9.15 -19.08
C ASN A 23 -8.64 9.87 -18.61
N LYS A 24 -8.73 11.16 -18.23
CA LYS A 24 -7.57 11.94 -17.78
C LYS A 24 -6.95 11.39 -16.50
N LEU A 25 -7.76 11.03 -15.50
CA LEU A 25 -7.25 10.46 -14.25
C LEU A 25 -6.71 9.05 -14.43
N ILE A 26 -7.32 8.25 -15.32
CA ILE A 26 -6.83 6.90 -15.67
C ILE A 26 -5.43 6.98 -16.29
N ILE A 27 -5.20 7.93 -17.20
CA ILE A 27 -3.89 8.12 -17.83
C ILE A 27 -2.85 8.53 -16.77
N LYS A 28 -3.16 9.52 -15.92
CA LYS A 28 -2.27 9.91 -14.81
C LYS A 28 -1.95 8.73 -13.90
N PHE A 29 -2.97 7.94 -13.53
CA PHE A 29 -2.83 6.76 -12.70
C PHE A 29 -1.86 5.74 -13.30
N ARG A 30 -2.02 5.41 -14.58
CA ARG A 30 -1.13 4.45 -15.27
C ARG A 30 0.32 4.92 -15.30
N ILE A 31 0.55 6.20 -15.59
CA ILE A 31 1.90 6.78 -15.65
C ILE A 31 2.54 6.76 -14.25
N VAL A 32 1.86 7.33 -13.25
CA VAL A 32 2.36 7.40 -11.87
C VAL A 32 2.61 5.99 -11.30
N LEU A 33 1.68 5.06 -11.48
CA LEU A 33 1.82 3.68 -11.01
C LEU A 33 3.00 2.97 -11.67
N LYS A 34 3.20 3.13 -12.99
CA LYS A 34 4.33 2.54 -13.72
C LYS A 34 5.66 3.09 -13.20
N THR A 35 5.75 4.40 -13.01
CA THR A 35 6.95 5.06 -12.47
C THR A 35 7.25 4.60 -11.04
N LEU A 36 6.26 4.58 -10.15
CA LEU A 36 6.43 4.11 -8.78
C LEU A 36 6.80 2.62 -8.71
N LYS A 37 6.25 1.79 -9.59
CA LYS A 37 6.62 0.38 -9.68
C LYS A 37 8.08 0.20 -10.12
N TYR A 38 8.54 0.99 -11.08
CA TYR A 38 9.94 0.98 -11.50
C TYR A 38 10.87 1.46 -10.38
N TRP A 39 10.52 2.58 -9.73
CA TRP A 39 11.22 3.10 -8.57
C TRP A 39 11.33 2.07 -7.43
N ALA A 40 10.22 1.41 -7.06
CA ALA A 40 10.21 0.44 -5.97
C ALA A 40 11.09 -0.78 -6.28
N LYS A 41 11.12 -1.24 -7.54
CA LYS A 41 12.03 -2.29 -8.00
C LYS A 41 13.49 -1.85 -7.93
N GLY A 42 13.81 -0.66 -8.45
CA GLY A 42 15.17 -0.11 -8.44
C GLY A 42 15.72 0.18 -7.04
N ASN A 43 14.84 0.35 -6.05
CA ASN A 43 15.21 0.54 -4.64
C ASN A 43 15.11 -0.75 -3.80
N PHE A 44 14.90 -1.91 -4.42
CA PHE A 44 14.80 -3.21 -3.75
C PHE A 44 13.71 -3.29 -2.67
N ILE A 45 12.64 -2.51 -2.81
CA ILE A 45 11.47 -2.47 -1.91
C ILE A 45 10.20 -2.96 -2.60
N TYR A 46 10.35 -3.86 -3.58
CA TYR A 46 9.24 -4.49 -4.30
C TYR A 46 9.27 -6.01 -4.12
N GLY A 47 8.23 -6.56 -3.51
CA GLY A 47 8.07 -8.01 -3.28
C GLY A 47 7.19 -8.34 -2.09
N GLY A 48 5.88 -8.50 -2.32
CA GLY A 48 4.90 -8.77 -1.24
C GLY A 48 5.17 -10.03 -0.41
N LYS A 49 5.77 -11.07 -1.02
CA LYS A 49 6.20 -12.29 -0.31
C LYS A 49 7.28 -11.99 0.75
N TYR A 50 8.10 -10.98 0.51
CA TYR A 50 9.21 -10.59 1.38
C TYR A 50 8.84 -9.45 2.34
N GLY A 51 7.56 -9.09 2.45
CA GLY A 51 7.12 -8.00 3.32
C GLY A 51 7.41 -6.60 2.75
N PHE A 52 7.53 -6.48 1.43
CA PHE A 52 7.72 -5.22 0.71
C PHE A 52 6.51 -4.84 -0.14
N LEU A 53 6.55 -3.66 -0.78
CA LEU A 53 5.47 -3.17 -1.64
C LEU A 53 5.19 -4.14 -2.79
N ASN A 54 3.94 -4.20 -3.22
CA ASN A 54 3.49 -5.04 -4.32
C ASN A 54 2.55 -4.25 -5.26
N GLY A 55 2.17 -4.87 -6.38
CA GLY A 55 1.29 -4.25 -7.37
C GLY A 55 0.00 -3.69 -6.77
N SER A 56 -0.70 -4.49 -5.94
CA SER A 56 -1.95 -4.07 -5.31
C SER A 56 -1.77 -2.89 -4.36
N SER A 57 -0.77 -2.95 -3.47
CA SER A 57 -0.48 -1.85 -2.54
C SER A 57 -0.13 -0.55 -3.27
N LEU A 58 0.72 -0.60 -4.30
CA LEU A 58 1.08 0.57 -5.10
C LEU A 58 -0.13 1.12 -5.87
N SER A 59 -0.99 0.26 -6.42
CA SER A 59 -2.23 0.69 -7.08
C SER A 59 -3.14 1.44 -6.11
N ILE A 60 -3.35 0.93 -4.90
CA ILE A 60 -4.24 1.54 -3.91
C ILE A 60 -3.68 2.89 -3.44
N LEU A 61 -2.38 2.95 -3.14
CA LEU A 61 -1.70 4.19 -2.77
C LEU A 61 -1.80 5.24 -3.90
N THR A 62 -1.48 4.84 -5.13
CA THR A 62 -1.54 5.73 -6.29
C THR A 62 -2.96 6.25 -6.53
N ALA A 63 -3.96 5.37 -6.44
CA ALA A 63 -5.36 5.75 -6.61
C ALA A 63 -5.81 6.74 -5.53
N LYS A 64 -5.52 6.45 -4.25
CA LYS A 64 -5.84 7.36 -3.13
C LYS A 64 -5.18 8.73 -3.32
N LEU A 65 -3.92 8.76 -3.73
CA LEU A 65 -3.21 10.00 -3.96
C LEU A 65 -3.85 10.84 -5.08
N ILE A 66 -4.23 10.21 -6.19
CA ILE A 66 -4.89 10.90 -7.32
C ILE A 66 -6.28 11.41 -6.92
N LEU A 67 -7.02 10.66 -6.11
CA LEU A 67 -8.31 11.10 -5.58
C LEU A 67 -8.18 12.28 -4.61
N LEU A 68 -7.06 12.37 -3.87
CA LEU A 68 -6.77 13.53 -3.01
C LEU A 68 -6.32 14.76 -3.81
N PHE A 69 -5.62 14.56 -4.92
CA PHE A 69 -5.06 15.64 -5.75
C PHE A 69 -5.44 15.50 -7.24
N PRO A 70 -6.74 15.55 -7.60
CA PRO A 70 -7.20 15.24 -8.96
C PRO A 70 -6.65 16.20 -10.02
N SER A 71 -6.43 17.46 -9.66
CA SER A 71 -5.85 18.50 -10.52
C SER A 71 -4.32 18.38 -10.68
N GLY A 72 -3.64 17.66 -9.79
CA GLY A 72 -2.17 17.56 -9.75
C GLY A 72 -1.55 17.01 -11.05
N SER A 73 -0.42 17.57 -11.48
CA SER A 73 0.37 17.04 -12.60
C SER A 73 1.05 15.73 -12.22
N VAL A 74 1.52 14.94 -13.20
CA VAL A 74 2.23 13.68 -12.93
C VAL A 74 3.47 13.89 -12.05
N PRO A 75 4.36 14.87 -12.32
CA PRO A 75 5.48 15.17 -11.44
C PRO A 75 5.02 15.53 -10.02
N PHE A 76 4.06 16.44 -9.88
CA PHE A 76 3.48 16.82 -8.58
C PHE A 76 2.96 15.61 -7.80
N LEU A 77 2.27 14.67 -8.46
CA LEU A 77 1.79 13.45 -7.84
C LEU A 77 2.94 12.55 -7.38
N LEU A 78 4.03 12.43 -8.13
CA LEU A 78 5.20 11.65 -7.71
C LEU A 78 5.86 12.26 -6.47
N GLU A 79 6.01 13.58 -6.41
CA GLU A 79 6.50 14.28 -5.22
C GLU A 79 5.59 14.05 -4.00
N LYS A 80 4.28 14.29 -4.19
CA LYS A 80 3.28 14.16 -3.13
C LYS A 80 3.14 12.73 -2.64
N PHE A 81 3.41 11.73 -3.48
CA PHE A 81 3.43 10.33 -3.05
C PHE A 81 4.41 10.13 -1.90
N PHE A 82 5.66 10.58 -2.07
CA PHE A 82 6.67 10.43 -1.03
C PHE A 82 6.33 11.26 0.20
N PHE A 83 5.91 12.52 0.01
CA PHE A 83 5.54 13.40 1.11
C PHE A 83 4.39 12.82 1.95
N VAL A 84 3.31 12.37 1.32
CA VAL A 84 2.12 11.87 2.02
C VAL A 84 2.44 10.58 2.77
N TYR A 85 3.11 9.61 2.14
CA TYR A 85 3.32 8.30 2.76
C TYR A 85 4.51 8.23 3.72
N LEU A 86 5.43 9.20 3.68
CA LEU A 86 6.40 9.41 4.77
C LEU A 86 5.73 9.95 6.03
N ASN A 87 4.78 10.87 5.88
CA ASN A 87 4.11 11.53 7.01
C ASN A 87 2.80 10.82 7.40
N TRP A 88 2.46 9.69 6.78
CA TRP A 88 1.24 8.98 7.08
C TRP A 88 1.30 8.34 8.47
N ASN A 89 0.28 8.58 9.29
CA ASN A 89 0.14 7.90 10.56
C ASN A 89 -0.37 6.47 10.34
N TRP A 90 0.57 5.51 10.29
CA TRP A 90 0.30 4.10 10.01
C TRP A 90 -0.57 3.37 11.06
N LYS A 91 -0.95 4.03 12.16
CA LYS A 91 -2.04 3.56 13.02
C LYS A 91 -3.38 3.49 12.28
N TYR A 92 -3.56 4.33 11.26
CA TYR A 92 -4.77 4.37 10.45
C TYR A 92 -4.58 3.64 9.11
N PRO A 93 -5.45 2.67 8.78
CA PRO A 93 -5.36 1.94 7.53
C PRO A 93 -5.67 2.84 6.33
N ILE A 94 -4.95 2.62 5.24
CA ILE A 94 -5.23 3.28 3.97
C ILE A 94 -6.38 2.54 3.29
N LYS A 95 -7.54 3.21 3.22
CA LYS A 95 -8.74 2.77 2.50
C LYS A 95 -9.17 3.80 1.45
N ILE A 96 -9.85 3.34 0.40
CA ILE A 96 -10.56 4.20 -0.57
C ILE A 96 -12.05 4.18 -0.18
N GLU A 97 -12.50 5.18 0.58
CA GLU A 97 -13.79 5.20 1.28
C GLU A 97 -15.01 5.09 0.36
N LYS A 98 -14.95 5.65 -0.85
CA LYS A 98 -16.07 5.56 -1.81
C LYS A 98 -16.44 4.11 -2.19
N LEU A 99 -15.58 3.12 -1.90
CA LEU A 99 -15.74 1.71 -2.29
C LEU A 99 -16.19 0.80 -1.14
N THR A 100 -16.24 1.30 0.10
CA THR A 100 -16.46 0.48 1.30
C THR A 100 -17.91 0.45 1.77
N ASN A 101 -18.81 1.24 1.16
CA ASN A 101 -20.21 1.40 1.60
C ASN A 101 -21.17 0.26 1.17
N PHE A 102 -20.67 -0.78 0.51
CA PHE A 102 -21.50 -1.92 0.07
C PHE A 102 -21.73 -2.94 1.20
N GLY A 103 -22.29 -2.53 2.34
CA GLY A 103 -22.84 -3.42 3.39
C GLY A 103 -21.98 -4.63 3.80
N SER A 104 -20.66 -4.57 3.59
CA SER A 104 -19.78 -5.74 3.61
C SER A 104 -19.11 -5.82 4.96
N GLN A 105 -18.82 -7.04 5.44
CA GLN A 105 -17.90 -7.25 6.56
C GLN A 105 -16.57 -6.56 6.21
N GLY A 106 -16.36 -5.38 6.80
CA GLY A 106 -15.16 -4.60 6.60
C GLY A 106 -13.93 -5.36 7.12
N TRP A 107 -12.76 -4.99 6.62
CA TRP A 107 -11.51 -5.56 7.10
C TRP A 107 -11.42 -5.47 8.64
N ASN A 108 -11.07 -6.59 9.28
CA ASN A 108 -10.99 -6.71 10.74
C ASN A 108 -9.54 -6.87 11.21
N TYR A 109 -9.03 -5.82 11.84
CA TYR A 109 -7.67 -5.79 12.39
C TYR A 109 -7.36 -6.94 13.34
N ASN A 110 -8.29 -7.29 14.23
CA ASN A 110 -8.07 -8.33 15.24
C ASN A 110 -7.95 -9.72 14.61
N LEU A 111 -8.66 -9.98 13.51
CA LEU A 111 -8.54 -11.23 12.76
C LEU A 111 -7.16 -11.37 12.09
N ASP A 112 -6.64 -10.28 11.50
CA ASP A 112 -5.29 -10.28 10.92
C ASP A 112 -4.20 -10.48 11.98
N ILE A 113 -4.33 -9.81 13.12
CA ILE A 113 -3.41 -9.98 14.26
C ILE A 113 -3.47 -11.42 14.79
N LYS A 114 -4.66 -12.01 14.93
CA LYS A 114 -4.81 -13.42 15.34
C LYS A 114 -4.17 -14.36 14.31
N SER A 115 -4.35 -14.09 13.02
CA SER A 115 -3.77 -14.88 11.93
C SER A 115 -2.24 -14.83 11.94
N LYS A 116 -1.63 -13.64 12.09
CA LYS A 116 -0.18 -13.52 12.27
C LYS A 116 0.30 -14.23 13.54
N ASN A 117 -0.43 -14.07 14.65
CA ASN A 117 -0.08 -14.75 15.90
C ASN A 117 0.00 -16.25 15.70
N ASN A 118 -1.00 -16.86 15.06
CA ASN A 118 -1.01 -18.30 14.80
C ASN A 118 0.14 -18.71 13.86
N LEU A 119 0.39 -17.92 12.80
CA LEU A 119 1.46 -18.18 11.84
C LEU A 119 2.85 -18.16 12.49
N TYR A 120 3.13 -17.21 13.37
CA TYR A 120 4.45 -17.09 14.00
C TYR A 120 4.58 -17.89 15.31
N LYS A 121 3.50 -18.12 16.08
CA LYS A 121 3.58 -18.92 17.31
C LYS A 121 3.98 -20.37 17.03
N ASN A 122 3.58 -20.92 15.89
CA ASN A 122 3.87 -22.30 15.50
C ASN A 122 5.26 -22.45 14.84
N ASN A 123 5.81 -21.37 14.29
CA ASN A 123 7.03 -21.40 13.46
C ASN A 123 8.25 -20.70 14.09
N VAL A 124 8.10 -20.05 15.25
CA VAL A 124 9.21 -19.37 15.93
C VAL A 124 9.69 -20.22 17.10
N GLU A 125 10.96 -20.61 17.05
CA GLU A 125 11.70 -21.27 18.14
C GLU A 125 11.46 -20.57 19.48
N GLU A 126 11.39 -21.36 20.56
CA GLU A 126 11.08 -20.84 21.90
C GLU A 126 12.11 -19.80 22.39
N ILE A 127 13.36 -19.98 22.00
CA ILE A 127 14.46 -19.07 22.31
C ILE A 127 14.15 -17.71 21.67
N ASN A 128 13.91 -16.70 22.53
CA ASN A 128 13.56 -15.32 22.17
C ASN A 128 12.16 -15.12 21.52
N LYS A 129 11.24 -16.08 21.65
CA LYS A 129 9.89 -16.01 21.05
C LYS A 129 9.15 -14.70 21.36
N LYS A 130 9.07 -14.31 22.63
CA LYS A 130 8.40 -13.06 23.05
C LYS A 130 9.03 -11.81 22.41
N ARG A 131 10.36 -11.77 22.29
CA ARG A 131 11.09 -10.66 21.67
C ARG A 131 10.83 -10.61 20.16
N LYS A 132 10.93 -11.73 19.44
CA LYS A 132 10.69 -11.82 17.99
C LYS A 132 9.25 -11.44 17.63
N LEU A 133 8.27 -11.95 18.39
CA LEU A 133 6.85 -11.70 18.15
C LEU A 133 6.47 -10.21 18.20
N LYS A 134 7.12 -9.39 19.04
CA LYS A 134 6.93 -7.93 19.10
C LYS A 134 7.20 -7.23 17.76
N TYR A 135 8.12 -7.75 16.96
CA TYR A 135 8.52 -7.17 15.68
C TYR A 135 7.76 -7.73 14.47
N LEU A 136 7.10 -8.88 14.63
CA LEU A 136 6.46 -9.62 13.54
C LEU A 136 4.93 -9.44 13.53
N ILE A 137 4.30 -9.41 14.71
CA ILE A 137 2.83 -9.40 14.84
C ILE A 137 2.20 -8.06 14.49
N PRO A 138 2.72 -6.89 14.91
CA PRO A 138 2.02 -5.63 14.64
C PRO A 138 1.85 -5.37 13.13
N MET A 139 0.78 -4.65 12.77
CA MET A 139 0.57 -4.19 11.39
C MET A 139 1.23 -2.83 11.21
N PHE A 140 2.52 -2.84 10.86
CA PHE A 140 3.30 -1.61 10.67
C PHE A 140 2.86 -0.77 9.46
N MET A 141 2.21 -1.41 8.48
CA MET A 141 1.74 -0.76 7.26
C MET A 141 0.47 -1.46 6.82
N THR A 142 -0.66 -0.75 6.82
CA THR A 142 -1.96 -1.35 6.50
C THR A 142 -2.58 -0.65 5.29
N ILE A 143 -2.74 -1.39 4.19
CA ILE A 143 -3.32 -0.90 2.94
C ILE A 143 -4.37 -1.90 2.49
N ILE A 144 -5.62 -1.46 2.47
CA ILE A 144 -6.77 -2.35 2.31
C ILE A 144 -7.26 -2.35 0.86
N THR A 145 -7.47 -3.54 0.31
CA THR A 145 -8.05 -3.70 -1.02
C THR A 145 -9.45 -3.09 -1.08
N PRO A 146 -9.79 -2.38 -2.16
CA PRO A 146 -11.16 -1.96 -2.37
C PRO A 146 -12.03 -3.13 -2.84
N GLY A 147 -13.30 -3.09 -2.44
CA GLY A 147 -14.29 -4.10 -2.77
C GLY A 147 -14.22 -5.35 -1.89
N TYR A 148 -15.29 -6.14 -1.94
CA TYR A 148 -15.43 -7.33 -1.11
C TYR A 148 -14.73 -8.57 -1.68
N PRO A 149 -14.04 -9.38 -0.84
CA PRO A 149 -13.70 -9.10 0.55
C PRO A 149 -12.51 -8.12 0.68
N GLU A 150 -12.57 -7.22 1.66
CA GLU A 150 -11.46 -6.34 2.01
C GLU A 150 -10.30 -7.14 2.62
N GLN A 151 -9.08 -6.92 2.15
CA GLN A 151 -7.88 -7.60 2.63
C GLN A 151 -6.71 -6.62 2.79
N ASN A 152 -5.87 -6.85 3.80
CA ASN A 152 -4.63 -6.09 3.94
C ASN A 152 -3.56 -6.58 2.96
N THR A 153 -3.23 -5.74 1.97
CA THR A 153 -2.20 -6.03 0.97
C THR A 153 -0.78 -6.05 1.52
N MET A 154 -0.58 -5.54 2.74
CA MET A 154 0.72 -5.41 3.41
C MET A 154 0.83 -6.32 4.64
N PHE A 155 0.07 -7.42 4.67
CA PHE A 155 0.08 -8.38 5.78
C PHE A 155 1.49 -8.87 6.14
N ASN A 156 2.38 -9.09 5.18
CA ASN A 156 3.73 -9.61 5.45
C ASN A 156 4.73 -8.57 5.97
N VAL A 157 4.36 -7.29 6.07
CA VAL A 157 5.27 -6.25 6.58
C VAL A 157 5.55 -6.50 8.06
N ASN A 158 6.83 -6.41 8.42
CA ASN A 158 7.34 -6.42 9.80
C ASN A 158 8.12 -5.12 10.06
N LEU A 159 8.65 -4.94 11.28
CA LEU A 159 9.36 -3.71 11.63
C LEU A 159 10.54 -3.43 10.67
N SER A 160 11.36 -4.45 10.39
CA SER A 160 12.56 -4.28 9.56
C SER A 160 12.21 -3.86 8.13
N THR A 161 11.25 -4.54 7.50
CA THR A 161 10.85 -4.19 6.13
C THR A 161 10.13 -2.85 6.08
N PHE A 162 9.36 -2.52 7.11
CA PHE A 162 8.76 -1.19 7.28
C PHE A 162 9.83 -0.09 7.31
N GLU A 163 10.88 -0.24 8.13
CA GLU A 163 11.98 0.73 8.18
C GLU A 163 12.70 0.88 6.84
N ILE A 164 12.92 -0.22 6.13
CA ILE A 164 13.54 -0.20 4.80
C ILE A 164 12.64 0.55 3.81
N ILE A 165 11.32 0.32 3.83
CA ILE A 165 10.35 1.06 3.01
C ILE A 165 10.40 2.55 3.35
N GLN A 166 10.41 2.92 4.63
CA GLN A 166 10.52 4.31 5.07
C GLN A 166 11.81 4.98 4.55
N ARG A 167 12.97 4.31 4.67
CA ARG A 167 14.24 4.78 4.11
C ARG A 167 14.16 4.95 2.59
N GLY A 168 13.52 4.01 1.89
CA GLY A 168 13.27 4.10 0.46
C GLY A 168 12.46 5.34 0.10
N LEU A 169 11.36 5.59 0.82
CA LEU A 169 10.53 6.79 0.63
C LEU A 169 11.31 8.09 0.89
N ILE A 170 12.18 8.13 1.91
CA ILE A 170 13.05 9.30 2.20
C ILE A 170 13.96 9.56 1.00
N LYS A 171 14.63 8.53 0.48
CA LYS A 171 15.49 8.63 -0.71
C LYS A 171 14.70 9.11 -1.93
N GLY A 172 13.49 8.58 -2.14
CA GLY A 172 12.61 9.01 -3.23
C GLY A 172 12.24 10.49 -3.14
N LYS A 173 11.92 10.98 -1.94
CA LYS A 173 11.67 12.40 -1.69
C LYS A 173 12.89 13.27 -2.02
N LEU A 174 14.09 12.87 -1.59
CA LEU A 174 15.32 13.61 -1.84
C LEU A 174 15.64 13.70 -3.33
N ILE A 175 15.60 12.57 -4.05
CA ILE A 175 15.86 12.53 -5.50
C ILE A 175 14.92 13.47 -6.25
N TYR A 176 13.65 13.50 -5.86
CA TYR A 176 12.69 14.39 -6.50
C TYR A 176 13.03 15.87 -6.27
N ILE A 177 13.41 16.25 -5.05
CA ILE A 177 13.85 17.62 -4.73
C ILE A 177 15.05 18.02 -5.59
N TYR A 178 16.00 17.12 -5.84
CA TYR A 178 17.20 17.39 -6.65
C TYR A 178 16.95 17.48 -8.16
N ILE A 179 15.89 16.86 -8.68
CA ILE A 179 15.59 16.87 -10.13
C ILE A 179 14.77 18.11 -10.52
N PHE A 180 13.97 18.64 -9.59
CA PHE A 180 12.96 19.67 -9.89
C PHE A 180 13.20 21.02 -9.20
N ASN A 181 14.31 21.16 -8.46
CA ASN A 181 14.88 22.44 -8.02
C ASN A 181 16.28 22.59 -8.60
#